data_AF-A0ABD5XZN2-F1
#
_entry.id   AF-A0ABD5XZN2-F1
#
_cell.length_a   1.000
_cell.length_b   1.000
_cell.length_c   1.000
_cell.angle_alpha   90.00
_cell.angle_beta   90.00
_cell.angle_gamma   90.00
#
_symmetry.space_group_name_H-M   'P 1'
#
loop_
_entity.id
_entity.type
_entity.pdbx_description
1 polymer ?
#
loop_
_entity_poly.entity_id
_entity_poly.type
_entity_poly.pdbx_seq_one_letter_code
_entity_poly.pdbx_strand_id
1 'polypeptide(L)' 'MLSAVALQSGLEILTQPVGILGVLVLLAAIILIGRFLLSMAWRLVVIGIIVVGTIYVLGLLGFTLGVF' A
#
# COMPACT_ATOMS: atom_id res chain seq x y z
N MET A 1 28.25 10.45 22.46
CA MET A 1 27.58 10.14 23.74
C MET A 1 26.05 9.99 23.56
N LEU A 2 25.32 11.01 23.07
CA LEU A 2 23.86 10.96 22.86
C LEU A 2 23.36 9.87 21.89
N SER A 3 24.06 9.63 20.78
CA SER A 3 23.71 8.57 19.82
C SER A 3 23.84 7.16 20.41
N ALA A 4 24.82 6.94 21.29
CA ALA A 4 24.98 5.66 21.99
C ALA A 4 23.83 5.40 22.96
N VAL A 5 23.34 6.44 23.66
CA VAL A 5 22.16 6.34 24.54
C VAL A 5 20.88 6.08 23.73
N ALA A 6 20.72 6.70 22.57
CA ALA A 6 19.59 6.46 21.67
C ALA A 6 19.57 5.01 21.11
N LEU A 7 20.74 4.46 20.78
CA LEU A 7 20.88 3.06 20.36
C LEU A 7 20.62 2.08 21.52
N GLN A 8 21.10 2.40 22.72
CA GLN A 8 20.96 1.54 23.89
C GLN A 8 19.51 1.47 24.41
N SER A 9 18.78 2.59 24.35
CA SER A 9 17.34 2.64 24.63
C SER A 9 16.48 1.94 23.56
N GLY A 10 16.89 2.03 22.29
CA GLY A 10 16.30 1.22 21.22
C GLY A 10 16.51 -0.28 21.42
N LEU A 11 17.68 -0.68 21.94
CA LEU A 11 17.99 -2.08 22.25
C LEU A 11 17.23 -2.57 23.49
N GLU A 12 17.02 -1.73 24.50
CA GLU A 12 16.22 -2.04 25.69
C GLU A 12 14.76 -2.37 25.38
N ILE A 13 14.16 -1.66 24.41
CA ILE A 13 12.82 -1.98 23.88
C ILE A 13 12.80 -3.36 23.21
N LEU A 14 13.91 -3.79 22.62
CA LEU A 14 14.02 -5.11 21.99
C LEU A 14 14.44 -6.22 22.96
N THR A 15 14.89 -5.89 24.18
CA THR A 15 15.18 -6.88 25.23
C THR A 15 14.00 -7.09 26.18
N GLN A 16 13.07 -6.14 26.26
CA GLN A 16 11.81 -6.33 26.99
C GLN A 16 10.79 -7.12 26.14
N PRO A 17 10.18 -8.20 26.69
CA PRO A 17 9.19 -9.00 25.98
C PRO A 17 8.00 -8.18 25.46
N VAL A 18 7.61 -7.11 26.15
CA VAL A 18 6.52 -6.21 25.72
C VAL A 18 6.93 -5.32 24.54
N GLY A 19 8.17 -4.82 24.50
CA GLY A 19 8.62 -3.93 23.45
C GLY A 19 8.79 -4.65 22.11
N ILE A 20 9.24 -5.91 22.13
CA ILE A 20 9.24 -6.79 20.95
C ILE A 20 7.82 -6.94 20.39
N LEU A 21 6.84 -7.24 21.23
CA LEU A 21 5.45 -7.39 20.79
C LEU A 21 4.91 -6.10 20.16
N GLY A 22 5.20 -4.94 20.74
CA GLY A 22 4.80 -3.65 20.19
C GLY A 22 5.37 -3.40 18.78
N VAL A 23 6.66 -3.71 18.57
CA VAL A 23 7.31 -3.57 17.26
C VAL A 23 6.73 -4.55 16.24
N LEU A 24 6.49 -5.81 16.62
CA LEU A 24 5.88 -6.78 15.72
C LEU A 24 4.46 -6.37 15.31
N VAL A 25 3.65 -5.87 16.25
CA VAL A 25 2.29 -5.39 15.94
C VAL A 25 2.33 -4.20 15.00
N LEU A 26 3.22 -3.24 15.24
CA LEU A 26 3.40 -2.09 14.35
C LEU A 26 3.80 -2.52 12.94
N LEU A 27 4.78 -3.43 12.83
CA LEU A 27 5.25 -3.96 11.55
C LEU A 27 4.14 -4.74 10.84
N ALA A 28 3.38 -5.55 11.57
CA ALA A 28 2.23 -6.27 11.05
C ALA A 28 1.16 -5.30 10.52
N ALA A 29 0.88 -4.20 11.22
CA ALA A 29 -0.05 -3.18 10.77
C ALA A 29 0.43 -2.51 9.46
N ILE A 30 1.71 -2.15 9.37
CA ILE A 30 2.30 -1.55 8.16
C ILE A 30 2.20 -2.53 6.98
N ILE A 31 2.57 -3.80 7.17
CA ILE A 31 2.49 -4.83 6.14
C ILE A 31 1.04 -5.05 5.72
N LEU A 32 0.11 -5.05 6.68
CA LEU A 32 -1.33 -5.21 6.41
C LEU A 32 -1.84 -4.06 5.55
N ILE A 33 -1.48 -2.82 5.87
CA ILE A 33 -1.83 -1.63 5.09
C ILE A 33 -1.21 -1.70 3.69
N GLY A 34 0.09 -1.97 3.59
CA GLY A 34 0.80 -2.10 2.31
C GLY A 34 0.20 -3.19 1.42
N ARG A 35 -0.16 -4.33 2.01
CA ARG A 35 -0.84 -5.42 1.30
C ARG A 35 -2.24 -5.03 0.84
N PHE A 36 -2.97 -4.28 1.65
CA PHE A 36 -4.29 -3.77 1.29
C PHE A 36 -4.19 -2.81 0.11
N LEU A 37 -3.23 -1.88 0.15
CA LEU A 37 -2.94 -0.96 -0.95
C LEU A 37 -2.53 -1.70 -2.21
N LEU A 38 -1.70 -2.74 -2.13
CA LEU A 38 -1.30 -3.52 -3.31
C LEU A 38 -2.51 -4.22 -3.94
N SER A 39 -3.39 -4.81 -3.11
CA SER A 39 -4.63 -5.43 -3.57
C SER A 39 -5.58 -4.41 -4.20
N MET A 40 -5.66 -3.21 -3.62
CA MET A 40 -6.53 -2.14 -4.13
C MET A 40 -5.97 -1.48 -5.38
N ALA A 41 -4.65 -1.29 -5.46
CA ALA A 41 -3.96 -0.80 -6.65
C ALA A 41 -4.18 -1.75 -7.83
N TRP A 42 -4.04 -3.07 -7.60
CA TRP A 42 -4.35 -4.06 -8.63
C TRP A 42 -5.79 -3.93 -9.14
N ARG A 43 -6.76 -3.76 -8.23
CA ARG A 43 -8.16 -3.54 -8.61
C ARG A 43 -8.34 -2.27 -9.45
N LEU A 44 -7.71 -1.16 -9.05
CA LEU A 44 -7.76 0.09 -9.80
C LEU A 44 -7.12 -0.03 -11.19
N VAL A 45 -5.99 -0.75 -11.30
CA VAL A 45 -5.35 -1.02 -12.58
C VAL A 45 -6.25 -1.85 -13.49
N VAL A 46 -6.85 -2.92 -12.96
CA VAL A 46 -7.79 -3.77 -13.73
C VAL A 46 -8.99 -2.95 -14.20
N ILE A 47 -9.58 -2.13 -13.32
CA ILE A 47 -10.69 -1.23 -13.69
C ILE A 47 -10.25 -0.24 -14.77
N GLY A 48 -9.07 0.38 -14.63
CA GLY A 48 -8.53 1.30 -15.63
C GLY A 48 -8.34 0.63 -16.99
N ILE A 49 -7.78 -0.58 -17.03
CA ILE A 49 -7.63 -1.36 -18.27
C ILE A 49 -8.99 -1.65 -18.89
N ILE A 50 -9.97 -2.09 -18.10
CA ILE A 50 -11.34 -2.36 -18.58
C ILE A 50 -11.96 -1.09 -19.17
N VAL A 51 -11.84 0.06 -18.49
CA VAL A 51 -12.39 1.34 -18.96
C VAL A 51 -11.73 1.76 -20.28
N VAL A 52 -10.40 1.74 -20.35
CA VAL A 52 -9.66 2.08 -21.57
C VAL A 52 -10.02 1.14 -22.72
N GLY A 53 -10.05 -0.17 -22.48
CA GLY A 53 -10.45 -1.16 -23.47
C GLY A 53 -11.90 -0.95 -23.95
N THR A 54 -12.81 -0.64 -23.04
CA THR A 54 -14.21 -0.38 -23.38
C THR A 54 -14.35 0.88 -24.24
N ILE A 55 -13.72 1.99 -23.85
CA ILE A 55 -13.74 3.24 -24.62
C ILE A 55 -13.12 3.02 -26.01
N TYR A 56 -12.02 2.26 -26.08
CA TYR A 56 -11.37 1.94 -27.35
C TYR A 56 -12.29 1.14 -28.29
N VAL A 57 -12.94 0.09 -27.77
CA VAL A 57 -13.89 -0.72 -28.55
C VAL A 57 -15.09 0.13 -28.97
N LEU A 58 -15.65 0.95 -28.08
CA LEU A 58 -16.74 1.87 -28.40
C LEU A 58 -16.33 2.85 -29.51
N GLY A 59 -15.12 3.41 -29.45
CA GLY A 59 -14.57 4.28 -30.49
C GLY A 59 -14.43 3.58 -31.83
N LEU A 60 -13.97 2.33 -31.86
CA LEU A 60 -13.91 1.51 -33.09
C LEU A 60 -15.29 1.21 -33.67
N LEU A 61 -16.30 1.03 -32.81
CA LEU A 61 -17.68 0.81 -33.19
C LEU A 61 -18.41 2.11 -33.61
N GLY A 62 -17.71 3.25 -33.63
CA GLY A 62 -18.28 4.54 -34.01
C GLY A 62 -19.12 5.21 -32.91
N PHE A 63 -19.12 4.66 -31.69
CA PHE A 63 -19.68 5.35 -30.53
C PHE A 63 -18.70 6.44 -30.10
N THR A 64 -18.99 7.68 -30.50
CA THR A 64 -18.31 8.85 -29.97
C THR A 64 -18.89 9.12 -28.58
N LEU A 65 -18.02 9.39 -27.59
CA LEU A 65 -18.48 10.05 -26.37
C LEU A 65 -19.01 11.40 -26.87
N GLY A 66 -20.32 11.63 -26.82
CA GLY A 66 -20.99 12.81 -27.39
C GLY A 66 -20.65 14.12 -26.68
N VAL A 67 -19.36 14.44 -26.60
CA VAL A 67 -18.77 15.68 -26.07
C VAL A 67 -18.48 16.69 -27.20
N PHE A 68 -18.85 16.37 -28.44
CA PHE A 68 -18.76 17.24 -29.63
C PHE A 68 -19.99 17.08 -30.50
#